data_AF-D4CTD1-F1
#
_entry.id   AF-D4CTD1-F1
#
_cell.length_a   1.000
_cell.length_b   1.000
_cell.length_c   1.000
_cell.angle_alpha   90.00
_cell.angle_beta   90.00
_cell.angle_gamma   90.00
#
_symmetry.space_group_name_H-M   'P 1'
#
loop_
_entity.id
_entity.type
_entity.pdbx_description
1 polymer ?
#
loop_
_entity_poly.entity_id
_entity_poly.type
_entity_poly.pdbx_seq_one_letter_code
_entity_poly.pdbx_strand_id
1 'polypeptide(L)'
;MNFEPLYELKNRLENVAIVGINLTKDDFRLKRAVEQLKGYSTTAKVFKQIYDMCNELINTDDEDKGDLFLDLLALLDAVLCTQATTYSGDKPQEIKSVTKTKDFYKELHYSELSPLIYAFTETGGGRLNIITDSFKTNPEIMKDFRVKTYMIHGLSDKYSEISYMITEELKKQTKEIVPLLKDGFDPQGKREMIYRLDIISSLRKEEENDLYKYCIENGSKEIKEIAIGALKYSQDNIDYILDLTKTEKGKLKNKAFEALSYMSDDRAAKEWDKFFKKKPFENILYLQNTNQQWAIDYLTNYIEDYVEKLKKEDTKKEVGMEVSSLCMMTFKKRTSKLLSLYKELYPYNRYEIKRILDYYILSKLDKEIINLVKELSEKYEGEFLQEEFLISLIKDKPEIAYKNFSKYLGVGKSQKEIKDLFSNFFLGKHSRTKELAKIQEDFRTIFNIILRIEYREESKEYVLSWQDIDDYGLMEVKLNGFDKKWYDIIFEMDNDNYEEWNYYGSCNSGIKNLYNPDIKGMKEKYGKFYYNIILSRSPYSEDIEFLNKLEWKDYKSIIKGKYNIETLPFIFPDRIRSIANILQEIPISENDLIEQLEEIIAMNKKNSKISVNLCDRWLTRLKSGVKVKEL
;
A
#
# COMPACT_ATOMS: atom_id res chain seq x y z
N MET A 1 -50.59 30.65 19.90
CA MET A 1 -50.67 30.76 21.38
C MET A 1 -49.35 31.34 21.86
N ASN A 2 -49.34 32.33 22.75
CA ASN A 2 -48.06 32.88 23.27
C ASN A 2 -47.48 31.87 24.29
N PHE A 3 -46.31 31.29 24.01
CA PHE A 3 -45.63 30.32 24.87
C PHE A 3 -44.63 30.95 25.85
N GLU A 4 -44.42 32.27 25.81
CA GLU A 4 -43.50 32.96 26.73
C GLU A 4 -43.73 32.63 28.21
N PRO A 5 -44.97 32.52 28.73
CA PRO A 5 -45.17 32.17 30.15
C PRO A 5 -44.69 30.76 30.51
N LEU A 6 -44.67 29.82 29.56
CA LEU A 6 -44.15 28.46 29.77
C LEU A 6 -42.62 28.43 29.74
N TYR A 7 -41.99 29.23 28.87
CA TYR A 7 -40.54 29.42 28.89
C TYR A 7 -40.09 30.16 30.15
N GLU A 8 -40.83 31.16 30.62
CA GLU A 8 -40.57 31.83 31.89
C GLU A 8 -40.68 30.85 33.06
N LEU A 9 -41.75 30.03 33.12
CA LEU A 9 -41.89 29.00 34.14
C LEU A 9 -40.70 28.03 34.11
N LYS A 10 -40.31 27.53 32.94
CA LYS A 10 -39.20 26.58 32.80
C LYS A 10 -37.91 27.17 33.36
N ASN A 11 -37.57 28.39 32.94
CA ASN A 11 -36.39 29.09 33.44
C ASN A 11 -36.43 29.27 34.97
N ARG A 12 -37.60 29.52 35.56
CA ARG A 12 -37.73 29.63 37.02
C ARG A 12 -37.54 28.29 37.72
N LEU A 13 -38.14 27.22 37.20
CA LEU A 13 -37.96 25.88 37.75
C LEU A 13 -36.50 25.43 37.64
N GLU A 14 -35.82 25.63 36.52
CA GLU A 14 -34.40 25.32 36.38
C GLU A 14 -33.52 26.10 37.37
N ASN A 15 -33.82 27.38 37.59
CA ASN A 15 -33.12 28.16 38.63
C ASN A 15 -33.37 27.61 40.03
N VAL A 16 -34.59 27.18 40.33
CA VAL A 16 -34.91 26.49 41.59
C VAL A 16 -34.15 25.18 41.72
N ALA A 17 -33.94 24.42 40.64
CA ALA A 17 -33.13 23.20 40.66
C ALA A 17 -31.69 23.50 41.14
N ILE A 18 -31.14 24.64 40.72
CA ILE A 18 -29.78 25.06 41.05
C ILE A 18 -29.67 25.56 42.49
N VAL A 19 -30.61 26.41 42.93
CA VAL A 19 -30.52 27.08 44.24
C VAL A 19 -31.09 26.22 45.38
N GLY A 20 -31.94 25.24 45.05
CA GLY A 20 -32.50 24.26 45.97
C GLY A 20 -34.02 24.28 46.01
N ILE A 21 -34.64 23.11 45.77
CA ILE A 21 -36.09 22.93 45.66
C ILE A 21 -36.85 23.33 46.94
N ASN A 22 -36.19 23.28 48.10
CA ASN A 22 -36.77 23.70 49.37
C ASN A 22 -37.13 25.20 49.42
N LEU A 23 -36.56 26.03 48.53
CA LEU A 23 -36.80 27.46 48.47
C LEU A 23 -38.00 27.86 47.58
N THR A 24 -38.63 26.89 46.92
CA THR A 24 -39.83 27.10 46.06
C THR A 24 -40.97 27.86 46.74
N LYS A 25 -41.16 27.64 48.05
CA LYS A 25 -42.21 28.29 48.84
C LYS A 25 -41.94 29.78 49.05
N ASP A 26 -40.67 30.18 49.06
CA ASP A 26 -40.25 31.57 49.28
C ASP A 26 -39.88 32.31 47.99
N ASP A 27 -39.85 31.62 46.84
CA ASP A 27 -39.57 32.23 45.54
C ASP A 27 -40.80 32.98 44.99
N PHE A 28 -40.84 34.29 45.25
CA PHE A 28 -41.89 35.18 44.72
C PHE A 28 -41.95 35.22 43.19
N ARG A 29 -40.82 34.96 42.50
CA ARG A 29 -40.74 34.99 41.03
C ARG A 29 -41.34 33.72 40.45
N LEU A 30 -41.10 32.58 41.08
CA LEU A 30 -41.77 31.32 40.72
C LEU A 30 -43.28 31.47 40.94
N LYS A 31 -43.72 31.97 42.10
CA LYS A 31 -45.15 32.21 42.38
C LYS A 31 -45.82 33.08 41.31
N ARG A 32 -45.16 34.17 40.90
CA ARG A 32 -45.64 35.05 39.82
C ARG A 32 -45.74 34.34 38.47
N ALA A 33 -44.74 33.52 38.12
CA ALA A 33 -44.77 32.74 36.87
C ALA A 33 -45.92 31.71 36.87
N VAL A 34 -46.19 31.08 38.03
CA VAL A 34 -47.34 30.18 38.21
C VAL A 34 -48.67 30.93 38.07
N GLU A 35 -48.81 32.12 38.65
CA GLU A 35 -50.02 32.95 38.49
C GLU A 35 -50.30 33.32 37.03
N GLN A 36 -49.26 33.66 36.25
CA GLN A 36 -49.40 33.96 34.82
C GLN A 36 -49.94 32.75 34.02
N LEU A 37 -49.64 31.53 34.46
CA LEU A 37 -50.16 30.30 33.84
C LEU A 37 -51.62 29.99 34.19
N LYS A 38 -52.22 30.69 35.16
CA LYS A 38 -53.64 30.48 35.49
C LYS A 38 -54.55 30.67 34.28
N GLY A 39 -54.28 31.66 33.43
CA GLY A 39 -55.04 31.90 32.19
C GLY A 39 -54.87 30.80 31.13
N TYR A 40 -53.83 29.97 31.24
CA TYR A 40 -53.51 28.88 30.32
C TYR A 40 -54.18 27.56 30.73
N SER A 41 -54.53 27.42 32.02
CA SER A 41 -55.15 26.22 32.59
C SER A 41 -56.50 25.86 31.94
N THR A 42 -57.20 26.83 31.33
CA THR A 42 -58.47 26.59 30.63
C THR A 42 -58.30 26.20 29.16
N THR A 43 -57.09 26.32 28.59
CA THR A 43 -56.84 26.14 27.16
C THR A 43 -56.63 24.68 26.78
N ALA A 44 -55.98 23.89 27.64
CA ALA A 44 -55.78 22.46 27.44
C ALA A 44 -55.54 21.73 28.77
N LYS A 45 -55.87 20.44 28.81
CA LYS A 45 -55.69 19.59 29.99
C LYS A 45 -54.23 19.57 30.49
N VAL A 46 -53.26 19.56 29.57
CA VAL A 46 -51.84 19.52 29.91
C VAL A 46 -51.36 20.81 30.60
N PHE A 47 -51.86 21.98 30.19
CA PHE A 47 -51.54 23.24 30.85
C PHE A 47 -52.19 23.35 32.22
N LYS A 48 -53.40 22.79 32.37
CA LYS A 48 -54.03 22.65 33.68
C LYS A 48 -53.18 21.78 34.60
N GLN A 49 -52.71 20.63 34.12
CA GLN A 49 -51.87 19.72 34.88
C GLN A 49 -50.56 20.39 35.33
N ILE A 50 -49.87 21.10 34.43
CA ILE A 50 -48.68 21.89 34.76
C ILE A 50 -49.00 22.94 35.84
N TYR A 51 -50.10 23.68 35.70
CA TYR A 51 -50.52 24.68 36.68
C TYR A 51 -50.84 24.07 38.05
N ASP A 52 -51.56 22.95 38.08
CA ASP A 52 -51.95 22.27 39.32
C ASP A 52 -50.71 21.72 40.04
N MET A 53 -49.79 21.05 39.32
CA MET A 53 -48.51 20.56 39.86
C MET A 53 -47.60 21.70 40.36
N CYS A 54 -47.58 22.83 39.66
CA CYS A 54 -46.87 24.03 40.13
C CYS A 54 -47.43 24.55 41.46
N ASN A 55 -48.76 24.61 41.60
CA ASN A 55 -49.40 25.05 42.84
C ASN A 55 -49.16 24.07 43.99
N GLU A 56 -49.13 22.78 43.71
CA GLU A 56 -48.77 21.75 44.69
C GLU A 56 -47.31 21.93 45.15
N LEU A 57 -46.38 22.11 44.20
CA LEU A 57 -44.95 22.28 44.48
C LEU A 57 -44.64 23.48 45.38
N ILE A 58 -45.31 24.63 45.17
CA ILE A 58 -45.05 25.86 45.96
C ILE A 58 -45.73 25.86 47.34
N ASN A 59 -46.68 24.96 47.58
CA ASN A 59 -47.45 24.89 48.82
C ASN A 59 -47.12 23.66 49.69
N THR A 60 -46.50 22.63 49.13
CA THR A 60 -46.12 21.42 49.87
C THR A 60 -44.82 21.60 50.67
N ASP A 61 -44.83 21.04 51.89
CA ASP A 61 -43.67 20.87 52.77
C ASP A 61 -43.25 19.39 52.87
N ASP A 62 -43.75 18.53 51.97
CA ASP A 62 -43.54 17.08 51.98
C ASP A 62 -42.10 16.66 51.60
N GLU A 63 -41.65 15.50 52.09
CA GLU A 63 -40.29 14.96 51.80
C GLU A 63 -40.15 14.53 50.33
N ASP A 64 -41.24 14.13 49.66
CA ASP A 64 -41.27 13.68 48.26
C ASP A 64 -41.33 14.84 47.22
N LYS A 65 -41.01 16.06 47.65
CA LYS A 65 -41.04 17.28 46.83
C LYS A 65 -40.11 17.24 45.60
N GLY A 66 -39.07 16.42 45.67
CA GLY A 66 -38.13 16.21 44.57
C GLY A 66 -38.76 15.52 43.35
N ASP A 67 -39.60 14.51 43.58
CA ASP A 67 -40.22 13.74 42.49
C ASP A 67 -41.27 14.59 41.75
N LEU A 68 -42.12 15.30 42.49
CA LEU A 68 -43.09 16.24 41.92
C LEU A 68 -42.40 17.34 41.07
N PHE A 69 -41.25 17.83 41.53
CA PHE A 69 -40.46 18.83 40.80
C PHE A 69 -39.91 18.30 39.48
N LEU A 70 -39.35 17.09 39.50
CA LEU A 70 -38.81 16.44 38.31
C LEU A 70 -39.89 16.10 37.29
N ASP A 71 -41.04 15.58 37.75
CA ASP A 71 -42.19 15.28 36.89
C ASP A 71 -42.75 16.54 36.23
N LEU A 72 -42.83 17.64 36.98
CA LEU A 72 -43.26 18.94 36.45
C LEU A 72 -42.30 19.46 35.38
N LEU A 73 -41.00 19.40 35.62
CA LEU A 73 -39.97 19.81 34.65
C LEU A 73 -40.03 18.95 33.39
N ALA A 74 -40.12 17.63 33.54
CA ALA A 74 -40.22 16.70 32.42
C ALA A 74 -41.48 16.95 31.59
N LEU A 75 -42.64 17.18 32.22
CA LEU A 75 -43.89 17.49 31.53
C LEU A 75 -43.80 18.83 30.78
N LEU A 76 -43.22 19.85 31.41
CA LEU A 76 -43.03 21.17 30.81
C LEU A 76 -42.10 21.11 29.60
N ASP A 77 -41.00 20.35 29.69
CA ASP A 77 -40.05 20.13 28.59
C ASP A 77 -40.67 19.36 27.44
N ALA A 78 -41.44 18.31 27.71
CA ALA A 78 -42.15 17.57 26.68
C ALA A 78 -43.13 18.47 25.91
N VAL A 79 -43.84 19.35 26.61
CA VAL A 79 -44.73 20.32 25.98
C VAL A 79 -43.96 21.34 25.14
N LEU A 80 -42.89 21.95 25.65
CA LEU A 80 -42.12 22.93 24.89
C LEU A 80 -41.42 22.30 23.67
N CYS A 81 -40.92 21.06 23.79
CA CYS A 81 -40.30 20.32 22.70
C CYS A 81 -41.29 19.98 21.58
N THR A 82 -42.52 19.60 21.93
CA THR A 82 -43.56 19.25 20.95
C THR A 82 -44.28 20.45 20.35
N GLN A 83 -44.24 21.62 21.00
CA GLN A 83 -44.84 22.87 20.52
C GLN A 83 -43.86 23.76 19.74
N ALA A 84 -42.58 23.36 19.60
CA ALA A 84 -41.66 24.00 18.68
C ALA A 84 -42.25 23.96 17.27
N THR A 85 -42.47 25.13 16.67
CA THR A 85 -43.11 25.29 15.35
C THR A 85 -42.43 24.41 14.30
N THR A 86 -43.01 23.26 14.02
CA THR A 86 -42.68 22.48 12.83
C THR A 86 -43.54 23.04 11.69
N TYR A 87 -42.92 23.92 10.91
CA TYR A 87 -43.40 24.42 9.61
C TYR A 87 -44.54 25.46 9.63
N SER A 88 -44.30 26.59 8.95
CA SER A 88 -45.27 27.67 8.71
C SER A 88 -45.55 27.88 7.21
N GLY A 89 -45.39 26.83 6.39
CA GLY A 89 -45.64 26.88 4.95
C GLY A 89 -46.88 26.06 4.57
N ASP A 90 -47.82 26.68 3.84
CA ASP A 90 -49.11 26.09 3.45
C ASP A 90 -49.01 24.91 2.46
N LYS A 91 -47.80 24.56 1.96
CA LYS A 91 -47.60 23.48 0.99
C LYS A 91 -46.32 22.68 1.25
N PRO A 92 -46.36 21.34 1.19
CA PRO A 92 -45.17 20.51 1.13
C PRO A 92 -44.33 20.87 -0.09
N GLN A 93 -43.03 21.10 0.10
CA GLN A 93 -42.08 21.21 -1.01
C GLN A 93 -41.61 19.81 -1.44
N GLU A 94 -41.47 19.62 -2.75
CA GLU A 94 -40.85 18.43 -3.30
C GLU A 94 -39.37 18.38 -2.90
N ILE A 95 -38.95 17.33 -2.21
CA ILE A 95 -37.54 17.08 -1.90
C ILE A 95 -36.87 16.63 -3.18
N LYS A 96 -36.05 17.49 -3.79
CA LYS A 96 -35.15 17.11 -4.88
C LYS A 96 -34.05 16.21 -4.33
N SER A 97 -34.28 14.91 -4.29
CA SER A 97 -33.23 13.94 -3.97
C SER A 97 -32.29 13.79 -5.16
N VAL A 98 -31.00 13.97 -4.91
CA VAL A 98 -29.93 13.77 -5.91
C VAL A 98 -29.73 12.26 -6.18
N THR A 99 -30.23 11.37 -5.30
CA THR A 99 -30.07 9.92 -5.39
C THR A 99 -31.43 9.18 -5.35
N LYS A 100 -31.59 8.16 -6.21
CA LYS A 100 -32.87 7.45 -6.45
C LYS A 100 -32.97 6.05 -5.79
N THR A 101 -31.97 5.60 -5.02
CA THR A 101 -31.90 4.24 -4.45
C THR A 101 -32.05 4.22 -2.92
N LYS A 102 -32.52 3.10 -2.35
CA LYS A 102 -32.96 2.97 -0.93
C LYS A 102 -31.84 2.57 0.05
N ASP A 103 -30.67 2.13 -0.42
CA ASP A 103 -29.63 1.49 0.42
C ASP A 103 -28.41 2.40 0.71
N PHE A 104 -28.63 3.59 1.28
CA PHE A 104 -27.56 4.59 1.50
C PHE A 104 -27.02 4.70 2.93
N TYR A 105 -27.67 4.05 3.89
CA TYR A 105 -27.37 4.22 5.31
C TYR A 105 -26.78 2.94 5.89
N LYS A 106 -25.61 3.06 6.50
CA LYS A 106 -25.05 2.02 7.36
C LYS A 106 -25.20 2.43 8.82
N GLU A 107 -25.59 1.47 9.66
CA GLU A 107 -25.52 1.60 11.11
C GLU A 107 -24.04 1.58 11.53
N LEU A 108 -23.39 2.74 11.45
CA LEU A 108 -22.01 2.96 11.87
C LEU A 108 -22.00 3.58 13.27
N HIS A 109 -21.10 3.10 14.13
CA HIS A 109 -20.93 3.70 15.45
C HIS A 109 -20.29 5.10 15.33
N TYR A 110 -20.67 6.00 16.24
CA TYR A 110 -20.09 7.35 16.29
C TYR A 110 -18.56 7.32 16.41
N SER A 111 -18.01 6.36 17.17
CA SER A 111 -16.57 6.16 17.32
C SER A 111 -15.85 5.79 16.03
N GLU A 112 -16.55 5.21 15.04
CA GLU A 112 -15.99 4.90 13.72
C GLU A 112 -16.07 6.12 12.78
N LEU A 113 -17.19 6.85 12.83
CA LEU A 113 -17.44 7.96 11.91
C LEU A 113 -16.77 9.27 12.35
N SER A 114 -16.75 9.57 13.64
CA SER A 114 -16.25 10.84 14.16
C SER A 114 -14.78 11.10 13.84
N PRO A 115 -13.84 10.13 13.99
CA PRO A 115 -12.44 10.34 13.61
C PRO A 115 -12.27 10.61 12.12
N LEU A 116 -13.06 9.92 11.29
CA LEU A 116 -13.02 10.06 9.84
C LEU A 116 -13.56 11.43 9.39
N ILE A 117 -14.69 11.87 9.95
CA ILE A 117 -15.23 13.21 9.71
C ILE A 117 -14.22 14.29 10.13
N TYR A 118 -13.64 14.14 11.32
CA TYR A 118 -12.59 15.06 11.80
C TYR A 118 -11.43 15.13 10.80
N ALA A 119 -10.95 13.97 10.32
CA ALA A 119 -9.87 13.92 9.35
C ALA A 119 -10.20 14.61 8.01
N PHE A 120 -11.46 14.58 7.56
CA PHE A 120 -11.89 15.25 6.33
C PHE A 120 -12.20 16.75 6.49
N THR A 121 -12.58 17.19 7.69
CA THR A 121 -13.07 18.56 7.91
C THR A 121 -12.05 19.48 8.56
N GLU A 122 -11.15 18.92 9.37
CA GLU A 122 -10.15 19.68 10.12
C GLU A 122 -8.79 19.69 9.42
N THR A 123 -7.90 20.55 9.90
CA THR A 123 -6.50 20.63 9.44
C THR A 123 -5.53 20.10 10.49
N GLY A 124 -4.40 19.54 10.08
CA GLY A 124 -3.39 19.01 10.98
C GLY A 124 -2.66 17.78 10.46
N GLY A 125 -1.56 17.41 11.12
CA GLY A 125 -0.79 16.20 10.84
C GLY A 125 -1.52 14.93 11.30
N GLY A 126 -1.18 13.78 10.71
CA GLY A 126 -1.75 12.48 11.09
C GLY A 126 -3.12 12.14 10.47
N ARG A 127 -3.81 13.10 9.83
CA ARG A 127 -5.11 12.87 9.17
C ARG A 127 -5.08 11.78 8.11
N LEU A 128 -4.01 11.71 7.32
CA LEU A 128 -3.84 10.67 6.29
C LEU A 128 -3.85 9.26 6.89
N ASN A 129 -3.16 9.06 8.02
CA ASN A 129 -3.13 7.75 8.69
C ASN A 129 -4.52 7.38 9.19
N ILE A 130 -5.25 8.32 9.78
CA ILE A 130 -6.64 8.09 10.24
C ILE A 130 -7.54 7.61 9.09
N ILE A 131 -7.47 8.29 7.93
CA ILE A 131 -8.28 7.91 6.76
C ILE A 131 -7.83 6.54 6.22
N THR A 132 -6.53 6.33 6.08
CA THR A 132 -5.95 5.10 5.54
C THR A 132 -6.26 3.90 6.41
N ASP A 133 -6.09 4.03 7.72
CA ASP A 133 -6.35 2.96 8.68
C ASP A 133 -7.85 2.66 8.76
N SER A 134 -8.71 3.68 8.70
CA SER A 134 -10.16 3.49 8.62
C SER A 134 -10.57 2.72 7.36
N PHE A 135 -10.02 3.06 6.20
CA PHE A 135 -10.34 2.36 4.94
C PHE A 135 -9.77 0.95 4.89
N LYS A 136 -8.62 0.70 5.52
CA LYS A 136 -8.04 -0.66 5.62
C LYS A 136 -8.81 -1.56 6.58
N THR A 137 -9.20 -1.03 7.75
CA THR A 137 -9.86 -1.80 8.81
C THR A 137 -11.36 -2.00 8.54
N ASN A 138 -12.02 -1.02 7.93
CA ASN A 138 -13.43 -1.09 7.55
C ASN A 138 -13.67 -0.51 6.14
N PRO A 139 -13.27 -1.22 5.05
CA PRO A 139 -13.46 -0.73 3.68
C PRO A 139 -14.92 -0.42 3.34
N GLU A 140 -15.84 -1.14 3.98
CA GLU A 140 -17.27 -1.02 3.83
C GLU A 140 -17.82 0.35 4.27
N ILE A 141 -17.08 1.09 5.11
CA ILE A 141 -17.46 2.44 5.55
C ILE A 141 -17.62 3.43 4.39
N MET A 142 -16.86 3.24 3.30
CA MET A 142 -16.91 4.08 2.10
C MET A 142 -18.22 3.96 1.33
N LYS A 143 -19.02 2.92 1.57
CA LYS A 143 -20.33 2.77 0.93
C LYS A 143 -21.37 3.73 1.52
N ASP A 144 -21.19 4.17 2.77
CA ASP A 144 -22.09 5.10 3.45
C ASP A 144 -22.11 6.46 2.75
N PHE A 145 -23.32 6.98 2.54
CA PHE A 145 -23.50 8.23 1.81
C PHE A 145 -22.84 9.44 2.49
N ARG A 146 -22.87 9.51 3.84
CA ARG A 146 -22.28 10.61 4.58
C ARG A 146 -20.77 10.65 4.36
N VAL A 147 -20.15 9.47 4.41
CA VAL A 147 -18.71 9.32 4.16
C VAL A 147 -18.37 9.75 2.74
N LYS A 148 -19.17 9.35 1.74
CA LYS A 148 -19.00 9.80 0.34
C LYS A 148 -19.03 11.33 0.21
N THR A 149 -19.92 12.02 0.92
CA THR A 149 -19.96 13.50 0.93
C THR A 149 -18.65 14.10 1.46
N TYR A 150 -18.13 13.57 2.57
CA TYR A 150 -16.85 14.04 3.12
C TYR A 150 -15.64 13.66 2.25
N MET A 151 -15.68 12.51 1.58
CA MET A 151 -14.67 12.14 0.59
C MET A 151 -14.66 13.16 -0.57
N ILE A 152 -15.83 13.50 -1.12
CA ILE A 152 -15.91 14.52 -2.18
C ILE A 152 -15.34 15.86 -1.69
N HIS A 153 -15.62 16.27 -0.45
CA HIS A 153 -15.01 17.46 0.14
C HIS A 153 -13.46 17.36 0.19
N GLY A 154 -12.93 16.21 0.57
CA GLY A 154 -11.49 15.94 0.63
C GLY A 154 -10.77 15.99 -0.73
N LEU A 155 -11.47 16.01 -1.86
CA LEU A 155 -10.87 16.30 -3.17
C LEU A 155 -10.25 17.71 -3.24
N SER A 156 -10.73 18.63 -2.40
CA SER A 156 -10.21 19.98 -2.26
C SER A 156 -9.09 20.12 -1.20
N ASP A 157 -8.67 19.02 -0.55
CA ASP A 157 -7.68 19.07 0.53
C ASP A 157 -6.33 19.66 0.08
N LYS A 158 -5.70 20.43 0.98
CA LYS A 158 -4.41 21.08 0.76
C LYS A 158 -3.27 20.06 0.61
N TYR A 159 -3.35 18.91 1.28
CA TYR A 159 -2.39 17.83 1.16
C TYR A 159 -2.71 17.00 -0.08
N SER A 160 -1.81 17.03 -1.06
CA SER A 160 -2.07 16.41 -2.35
C SER A 160 -2.29 14.90 -2.29
N GLU A 161 -1.61 14.24 -1.34
CA GLU A 161 -1.71 12.81 -1.07
C GLU A 161 -3.12 12.40 -0.62
N ILE A 162 -3.76 13.20 0.23
CA ILE A 162 -5.14 12.97 0.68
C ILE A 162 -6.09 13.07 -0.53
N SER A 163 -6.01 14.15 -1.31
CA SER A 163 -6.91 14.31 -2.47
C SER A 163 -6.69 13.20 -3.51
N TYR A 164 -5.44 12.78 -3.74
CA TYR A 164 -5.11 11.71 -4.68
C TYR A 164 -5.67 10.36 -4.22
N MET A 165 -5.40 9.96 -2.97
CA MET A 165 -5.94 8.74 -2.39
C MET A 165 -7.47 8.71 -2.47
N ILE A 166 -8.15 9.80 -2.10
CA ILE A 166 -9.61 9.87 -2.18
C ILE A 166 -10.09 9.76 -3.63
N THR A 167 -9.41 10.41 -4.58
CA THR A 167 -9.76 10.31 -6.01
C THR A 167 -9.74 8.85 -6.46
N GLU A 168 -8.68 8.11 -6.13
CA GLU A 168 -8.53 6.72 -6.51
C GLU A 168 -9.54 5.80 -5.80
N GLU A 169 -9.88 6.06 -4.53
CA GLU A 169 -10.94 5.33 -3.83
C GLU A 169 -12.34 5.63 -4.38
N LEU A 170 -12.61 6.87 -4.80
CA LEU A 170 -13.88 7.26 -5.41
C LEU A 170 -14.05 6.67 -6.82
N LYS A 171 -12.97 6.49 -7.59
CA LYS A 171 -13.01 5.79 -8.89
C LYS A 171 -13.38 4.30 -8.78
N LYS A 172 -13.23 3.69 -7.60
CA LYS A 172 -13.63 2.30 -7.32
C LYS A 172 -15.10 2.17 -6.90
N GLN A 173 -15.80 3.28 -6.64
CA GLN A 173 -17.20 3.28 -6.20
C GLN A 173 -18.18 2.98 -7.35
N THR A 174 -19.45 2.74 -6.99
CA THR A 174 -20.52 2.57 -7.98
C THR A 174 -20.87 3.88 -8.68
N LYS A 175 -21.47 3.79 -9.88
CA LYS A 175 -21.95 4.93 -10.68
C LYS A 175 -22.99 5.82 -9.97
N GLU A 176 -23.52 5.38 -8.83
CA GLU A 176 -24.52 6.10 -8.02
C GLU A 176 -23.97 7.36 -7.35
N ILE A 177 -22.65 7.49 -7.21
CA ILE A 177 -22.03 8.71 -6.66
C ILE A 177 -22.01 9.87 -7.66
N VAL A 178 -22.19 9.60 -8.96
CA VAL A 178 -22.03 10.60 -10.03
C VAL A 178 -22.96 11.80 -9.88
N PRO A 179 -24.26 11.64 -9.53
CA PRO A 179 -25.11 12.78 -9.20
C PRO A 179 -24.52 13.70 -8.12
N LEU A 180 -23.85 13.17 -7.10
CA LEU A 180 -23.18 13.97 -6.06
C LEU A 180 -21.93 14.68 -6.57
N LEU A 181 -21.17 14.04 -7.45
CA LEU A 181 -19.99 14.66 -8.07
C LEU A 181 -20.40 15.82 -8.99
N LYS A 182 -21.55 15.70 -9.65
CA LYS A 182 -22.15 16.72 -10.51
C LYS A 182 -22.79 17.87 -9.72
N ASP A 183 -23.22 17.62 -8.49
CA ASP A 183 -23.81 18.65 -7.65
C ASP A 183 -22.79 19.75 -7.34
N GLY A 184 -23.11 20.99 -7.74
CA GLY A 184 -22.19 22.13 -7.66
C GLY A 184 -20.97 22.05 -8.59
N PHE A 185 -20.98 21.18 -9.61
CA PHE A 185 -19.88 21.10 -10.58
C PHE A 185 -19.76 22.39 -11.40
N ASP A 186 -18.58 23.00 -11.37
CA ASP A 186 -18.26 24.20 -12.13
C ASP A 186 -17.14 23.90 -13.15
N PRO A 187 -17.37 24.02 -14.47
CA PRO A 187 -16.33 23.79 -15.48
C PRO A 187 -15.19 24.82 -15.42
N GLN A 188 -15.37 25.96 -14.73
CA GLN A 188 -14.32 26.95 -14.44
C GLN A 188 -13.65 26.74 -13.07
N GLY A 189 -14.07 25.70 -12.34
CA GLY A 189 -13.54 25.39 -11.04
C GLY A 189 -12.09 24.91 -11.07
N LYS A 190 -11.49 24.89 -9.88
CA LYS A 190 -10.09 24.52 -9.65
C LYS A 190 -9.95 23.01 -9.43
N ARG A 191 -8.93 22.63 -8.65
CA ARG A 191 -8.50 21.24 -8.37
C ARG A 191 -9.62 20.26 -8.04
N GLU A 192 -10.56 20.64 -7.19
CA GLU A 192 -11.69 19.78 -6.82
C GLU A 192 -12.54 19.38 -8.03
N MET A 193 -12.86 20.34 -8.91
CA MET A 193 -13.67 20.08 -10.11
C MET A 193 -12.92 19.23 -11.12
N ILE A 194 -11.60 19.38 -11.21
CA ILE A 194 -10.75 18.52 -12.05
C ILE A 194 -10.86 17.07 -11.59
N TYR A 195 -10.73 16.80 -10.28
CA TYR A 195 -10.90 15.44 -9.75
C TYR A 195 -12.31 14.91 -9.91
N ARG A 196 -13.34 15.73 -9.68
CA ARG A 196 -14.73 15.33 -9.90
C ARG A 196 -14.95 14.89 -11.35
N LEU A 197 -14.47 15.66 -12.34
CA LEU A 197 -14.59 15.30 -13.75
C LEU A 197 -13.81 14.02 -14.09
N ASP A 198 -12.60 13.86 -13.55
CA ASP A 198 -11.79 12.66 -13.74
C ASP A 198 -12.50 11.40 -13.19
N ILE A 199 -13.07 11.48 -11.98
CA ILE A 199 -13.86 10.40 -11.37
C ILE A 199 -15.11 10.11 -12.21
N ILE A 200 -15.87 11.14 -12.61
CA ILE A 200 -17.05 10.98 -13.47
C ILE A 200 -16.66 10.27 -14.77
N SER A 201 -15.56 10.67 -15.40
CA SER A 201 -15.10 10.08 -16.65
C SER A 201 -14.71 8.61 -16.52
N SER A 202 -14.07 8.26 -15.40
CA SER A 202 -13.69 6.88 -15.09
C SER A 202 -14.91 6.00 -14.84
N LEU A 203 -15.93 6.51 -14.14
CA LEU A 203 -17.12 5.76 -13.74
C LEU A 203 -18.17 5.64 -14.86
N ARG A 204 -18.41 6.70 -15.62
CA ARG A 204 -19.51 6.75 -16.62
C ARG A 204 -19.04 6.63 -18.06
N LYS A 205 -17.76 6.83 -18.34
CA LYS A 205 -17.17 6.68 -19.67
C LYS A 205 -18.02 7.42 -20.72
N GLU A 206 -18.43 6.78 -21.81
CA GLU A 206 -19.21 7.38 -22.90
C GLU A 206 -20.61 7.90 -22.49
N GLU A 207 -21.18 7.46 -21.37
CA GLU A 207 -22.53 7.87 -20.95
C GLU A 207 -22.64 9.36 -20.61
N GLU A 208 -21.50 10.02 -20.37
CA GLU A 208 -21.41 11.46 -20.04
C GLU A 208 -20.72 12.26 -21.15
N ASN A 209 -20.77 11.77 -22.39
CA ASN A 209 -20.08 12.41 -23.52
C ASN A 209 -20.48 13.87 -23.74
N ASP A 210 -21.77 14.19 -23.56
CA ASP A 210 -22.27 15.56 -23.70
C ASP A 210 -21.68 16.50 -22.64
N LEU A 211 -21.47 16.01 -21.41
CA LEU A 211 -20.77 16.77 -20.37
C LEU A 211 -19.33 17.05 -20.77
N TYR A 212 -18.63 16.07 -21.36
CA TYR A 212 -17.24 16.28 -21.80
C TYR A 212 -17.17 17.34 -22.90
N LYS A 213 -18.04 17.29 -23.89
CA LYS A 213 -18.13 18.32 -24.95
C LYS A 213 -18.42 19.70 -24.36
N TYR A 214 -19.38 19.80 -23.44
CA TYR A 214 -19.67 21.04 -22.72
C TYR A 214 -18.45 21.59 -21.96
N CYS A 215 -17.69 20.73 -21.27
CA CYS A 215 -16.45 21.10 -20.57
C CYS A 215 -15.34 21.54 -21.53
N ILE A 216 -15.24 20.96 -22.73
CA ILE A 216 -14.25 21.36 -23.75
C ILE A 216 -14.55 22.77 -24.25
N GLU A 217 -15.81 23.11 -24.45
CA GLU A 217 -16.22 24.44 -24.92
C GLU A 217 -16.06 25.49 -23.82
N ASN A 218 -16.53 25.18 -22.60
CA ASN A 218 -16.79 26.17 -21.55
C ASN A 218 -15.86 26.07 -20.33
N GLY A 219 -14.93 25.11 -20.29
CA GLY A 219 -14.10 24.86 -19.12
C GLY A 219 -12.77 25.61 -19.06
N SER A 220 -12.16 25.60 -17.88
CA SER A 220 -10.76 26.01 -17.68
C SER A 220 -9.80 25.08 -18.43
N LYS A 221 -8.56 25.51 -18.65
CA LYS A 221 -7.59 24.74 -19.46
C LYS A 221 -7.38 23.32 -18.92
N GLU A 222 -7.29 23.17 -17.61
CA GLU A 222 -7.11 21.89 -16.93
C GLU A 222 -8.36 21.00 -17.02
N ILE A 223 -9.56 21.58 -16.92
CA ILE A 223 -10.84 20.87 -17.13
C ILE A 223 -10.95 20.38 -18.57
N LYS A 224 -10.58 21.22 -19.55
CA LYS A 224 -10.54 20.85 -20.97
C LYS A 224 -9.61 19.67 -21.21
N GLU A 225 -8.44 19.63 -20.57
CA GLU A 225 -7.50 18.52 -20.71
C GLU A 225 -8.12 17.18 -20.28
N ILE A 226 -8.80 17.13 -19.13
CA ILE A 226 -9.52 15.91 -18.70
C ILE A 226 -10.66 15.56 -19.66
N ALA A 227 -11.45 16.56 -20.07
CA ALA A 227 -12.59 16.35 -20.95
C ALA A 227 -12.19 15.82 -22.35
N ILE A 228 -11.13 16.37 -22.96
CA ILE A 228 -10.56 15.86 -24.22
C ILE A 228 -10.11 14.41 -24.03
N GLY A 229 -9.44 14.10 -22.92
CA GLY A 229 -9.02 12.73 -22.60
C GLY A 229 -10.19 11.75 -22.48
N ALA A 230 -11.34 12.20 -21.99
CA ALA A 230 -12.54 11.39 -21.84
C ALA A 230 -13.26 11.09 -23.17
N LEU A 231 -13.00 11.86 -24.24
CA LEU A 231 -13.58 11.58 -25.56
C LEU A 231 -13.19 10.20 -26.11
N LYS A 232 -12.10 9.61 -25.62
CA LYS A 232 -11.63 8.28 -26.01
C LYS A 232 -12.64 7.15 -25.78
N TYR A 233 -13.63 7.37 -24.91
CA TYR A 233 -14.60 6.35 -24.54
C TYR A 233 -15.68 6.10 -25.62
N SER A 234 -15.87 7.02 -26.57
CA SER A 234 -16.84 6.84 -27.67
C SER A 234 -16.17 6.99 -29.03
N GLN A 235 -16.40 6.01 -29.91
CA GLN A 235 -15.91 6.03 -31.30
C GLN A 235 -16.60 7.12 -32.14
N ASP A 236 -17.82 7.52 -31.77
CA ASP A 236 -18.57 8.57 -32.45
C ASP A 236 -17.91 9.95 -32.33
N ASN A 237 -16.93 10.09 -31.43
CA ASN A 237 -16.18 11.33 -31.26
C ASN A 237 -15.08 11.55 -32.30
N ILE A 238 -14.85 10.63 -33.24
CA ILE A 238 -13.74 10.69 -34.20
C ILE A 238 -13.65 12.04 -34.92
N ASP A 239 -14.76 12.55 -35.46
CA ASP A 239 -14.75 13.82 -36.21
C ASP A 239 -14.41 15.01 -35.30
N TYR A 240 -14.93 15.00 -34.08
CA TYR A 240 -14.67 16.06 -33.10
C TYR A 240 -13.22 16.04 -32.61
N ILE A 241 -12.67 14.86 -32.32
CA ILE A 241 -11.26 14.70 -31.94
C ILE A 241 -10.34 15.14 -33.09
N LEU A 242 -10.67 14.77 -34.34
CA LEU A 242 -9.90 15.20 -35.52
C LEU A 242 -9.92 16.73 -35.70
N ASP A 243 -11.02 17.41 -35.38
CA ASP A 243 -11.05 18.87 -35.37
C ASP A 243 -10.16 19.46 -34.26
N LEU A 244 -10.26 18.93 -33.03
CA LEU A 244 -9.44 19.35 -31.90
C LEU A 244 -7.94 19.20 -32.17
N THR A 245 -7.50 18.15 -32.87
CA THR A 245 -6.08 18.01 -33.25
C THR A 245 -5.59 19.14 -34.17
N LYS A 246 -6.49 19.82 -34.88
CA LYS A 246 -6.17 20.95 -35.78
C LYS A 246 -6.28 22.30 -35.07
N THR A 247 -7.32 22.48 -34.26
CA THR A 247 -7.67 23.77 -33.62
C THR A 247 -6.91 24.02 -32.32
N GLU A 248 -6.69 22.98 -31.51
CA GLU A 248 -6.02 23.11 -30.21
C GLU A 248 -4.49 23.24 -30.31
N LYS A 249 -3.88 23.77 -29.24
CA LYS A 249 -2.43 24.01 -29.13
C LYS A 249 -1.82 23.44 -27.84
N GLY A 250 -0.52 23.16 -27.87
CA GLY A 250 0.24 22.71 -26.71
C GLY A 250 -0.32 21.43 -26.09
N LYS A 251 -0.49 21.43 -24.76
CA LYS A 251 -0.97 20.26 -23.99
C LYS A 251 -2.34 19.74 -24.47
N LEU A 252 -3.27 20.62 -24.81
CA LEU A 252 -4.62 20.23 -25.26
C LEU A 252 -4.56 19.49 -26.61
N LYS A 253 -3.71 19.95 -27.53
CA LYS A 253 -3.46 19.27 -28.81
C LYS A 253 -2.87 17.87 -28.60
N ASN A 254 -1.90 17.76 -27.70
CA ASN A 254 -1.27 16.47 -27.38
C ASN A 254 -2.30 15.50 -26.76
N LYS A 255 -3.16 16.01 -25.88
CA LYS A 255 -4.26 15.24 -25.31
C LYS A 255 -5.29 14.80 -26.35
N ALA A 256 -5.56 15.63 -27.36
CA ALA A 256 -6.41 15.26 -28.48
C ALA A 256 -5.79 14.12 -29.31
N PHE A 257 -4.47 14.13 -29.53
CA PHE A 257 -3.78 12.98 -30.15
C PHE A 257 -3.86 11.72 -29.27
N GLU A 258 -3.64 11.85 -27.97
CA GLU A 258 -3.81 10.73 -27.04
C GLU A 258 -5.22 10.14 -27.17
N ALA A 259 -6.29 10.95 -27.15
CA ALA A 259 -7.66 10.49 -27.34
C ALA A 259 -7.88 9.86 -28.74
N LEU A 260 -7.30 10.47 -29.78
CA LEU A 260 -7.35 9.97 -31.17
C LEU A 260 -6.73 8.58 -31.28
N SER A 261 -5.74 8.25 -30.46
CA SER A 261 -5.09 6.93 -30.49
C SER A 261 -6.04 5.77 -30.14
N TYR A 262 -7.17 6.06 -29.48
CA TYR A 262 -8.18 5.07 -29.11
C TYR A 262 -9.29 4.91 -30.16
N MET A 263 -9.26 5.70 -31.24
CA MET A 263 -10.27 5.62 -32.31
C MET A 263 -9.90 4.54 -33.31
N SER A 264 -10.84 3.69 -33.70
CA SER A 264 -10.68 2.64 -34.70
C SER A 264 -11.07 3.16 -36.10
N ASP A 265 -10.32 4.15 -36.60
CA ASP A 265 -10.61 4.82 -37.88
C ASP A 265 -9.30 5.12 -38.64
N ASP A 266 -9.26 4.83 -39.94
CA ASP A 266 -8.08 5.03 -40.79
C ASP A 266 -7.60 6.49 -40.82
N ARG A 267 -8.51 7.45 -40.63
CA ARG A 267 -8.18 8.89 -40.55
C ARG A 267 -7.38 9.19 -39.30
N ALA A 268 -7.61 8.45 -38.20
CA ALA A 268 -6.83 8.56 -36.97
C ALA A 268 -5.36 8.21 -37.25
N ALA A 269 -5.10 7.06 -37.86
CA ALA A 269 -3.75 6.61 -38.21
C ALA A 269 -3.01 7.61 -39.11
N LYS A 270 -3.69 8.14 -40.14
CA LYS A 270 -3.13 9.13 -41.07
C LYS A 270 -2.76 10.44 -40.40
N GLU A 271 -3.59 10.94 -39.49
CA GLU A 271 -3.30 12.19 -38.78
C GLU A 271 -2.22 11.97 -37.71
N TRP A 272 -2.22 10.79 -37.07
CA TRP A 272 -1.18 10.37 -36.15
C TRP A 272 0.21 10.29 -36.79
N ASP A 273 0.32 9.76 -38.00
CA ASP A 273 1.59 9.69 -38.73
C ASP A 273 2.26 11.06 -38.87
N LYS A 274 1.47 12.10 -39.18
CA LYS A 274 1.96 13.48 -39.29
C LYS A 274 2.44 14.04 -37.95
N PHE A 275 1.76 13.69 -36.86
CA PHE A 275 2.12 14.12 -35.52
C PHE A 275 3.39 13.41 -35.05
N PHE A 276 3.43 12.08 -35.20
CA PHE A 276 4.54 11.24 -34.80
C PHE A 276 5.85 11.65 -35.47
N LYS A 277 5.86 11.85 -36.79
CA LYS A 277 7.08 12.23 -37.55
C LYS A 277 7.74 13.54 -37.11
N LYS A 278 7.01 14.45 -36.46
CA LYS A 278 7.61 15.71 -35.98
C LYS A 278 8.59 15.47 -34.84
N LYS A 279 8.26 14.55 -33.94
CA LYS A 279 9.05 14.20 -32.75
C LYS A 279 8.74 12.76 -32.31
N PRO A 280 9.25 11.73 -33.00
CA PRO A 280 8.85 10.34 -32.80
C PRO A 280 8.91 9.88 -31.34
N PHE A 281 10.05 10.08 -30.67
CA PHE A 281 10.27 9.58 -29.31
C PHE A 281 9.60 10.42 -28.21
N GLU A 282 9.25 11.68 -28.46
CA GLU A 282 8.40 12.45 -27.54
C GLU A 282 6.92 12.09 -27.73
N ASN A 283 6.49 11.89 -28.98
CA ASN A 283 5.08 11.70 -29.32
C ASN A 283 4.61 10.25 -29.17
N ILE A 284 5.53 9.27 -29.20
CA ILE A 284 5.22 7.85 -29.00
C ILE A 284 4.54 7.58 -27.65
N LEU A 285 4.86 8.40 -26.63
CA LEU A 285 4.31 8.27 -25.28
C LEU A 285 2.77 8.39 -25.26
N TYR A 286 2.19 9.15 -26.19
CA TYR A 286 0.74 9.28 -26.30
C TYR A 286 0.06 8.05 -26.96
N LEU A 287 0.84 7.04 -27.38
CA LEU A 287 0.36 5.71 -27.82
C LEU A 287 0.51 4.62 -26.74
N GLN A 288 1.00 4.94 -25.54
CA GLN A 288 1.31 3.94 -24.50
C GLN A 288 0.11 3.03 -24.20
N ASN A 289 -1.05 3.65 -23.92
CA ASN A 289 -2.22 2.96 -23.37
C ASN A 289 -3.29 2.55 -24.41
N THR A 290 -3.07 2.84 -25.70
CA THR A 290 -3.99 2.37 -26.74
C THR A 290 -3.75 0.90 -27.08
N ASN A 291 -4.83 0.16 -27.33
CA ASN A 291 -4.81 -1.21 -27.85
C ASN A 291 -5.43 -1.31 -29.24
N GLN A 292 -5.55 -0.18 -29.96
CA GLN A 292 -6.08 -0.19 -31.32
C GLN A 292 -5.12 -0.89 -32.28
N GLN A 293 -5.67 -1.77 -33.13
CA GLN A 293 -4.86 -2.60 -34.04
C GLN A 293 -4.00 -1.75 -34.98
N TRP A 294 -4.55 -0.66 -35.54
CA TRP A 294 -3.80 0.22 -36.43
C TRP A 294 -2.58 0.85 -35.73
N ALA A 295 -2.66 1.14 -34.42
CA ALA A 295 -1.57 1.74 -33.66
C ALA A 295 -0.46 0.71 -33.42
N ILE A 296 -0.84 -0.55 -33.13
CA ILE A 296 0.08 -1.67 -33.00
C ILE A 296 0.79 -1.92 -34.33
N ASP A 297 0.05 -1.99 -35.44
CA ASP A 297 0.59 -2.20 -36.78
C ASP A 297 1.52 -1.06 -37.19
N TYR A 298 1.10 0.19 -36.93
CA TYR A 298 1.91 1.39 -37.20
C TYR A 298 3.25 1.35 -36.46
N LEU A 299 3.23 1.10 -35.14
CA LEU A 299 4.46 1.02 -34.34
C LEU A 299 5.33 -0.16 -34.76
N THR A 300 4.73 -1.31 -35.09
CA THR A 300 5.46 -2.48 -35.55
C THR A 300 6.19 -2.20 -36.87
N ASN A 301 5.52 -1.57 -37.82
CA ASN A 301 6.13 -1.19 -39.10
C ASN A 301 7.21 -0.11 -38.93
N TYR A 302 6.98 0.88 -38.05
CA TYR A 302 8.00 1.87 -37.73
C TYR A 302 9.26 1.24 -37.11
N ILE A 303 9.10 0.29 -36.19
CA ILE A 303 10.23 -0.43 -35.60
C ILE A 303 10.97 -1.25 -36.67
N GLU A 304 10.26 -1.90 -37.58
CA GLU A 304 10.86 -2.63 -38.70
C GLU A 304 11.72 -1.72 -39.60
N ASP A 305 11.16 -0.59 -40.05
CA ASP A 305 11.90 0.40 -40.83
C ASP A 305 13.12 0.95 -40.06
N TYR A 306 12.94 1.18 -38.76
CA TYR A 306 14.00 1.67 -37.88
C TYR A 306 15.11 0.63 -37.70
N VAL A 307 14.78 -0.65 -37.51
CA VAL A 307 15.76 -1.75 -37.48
C VAL A 307 16.58 -1.80 -38.77
N GLU A 308 15.93 -1.68 -39.94
CA GLU A 308 16.63 -1.67 -41.23
C GLU A 308 17.53 -0.44 -41.42
N LYS A 309 17.14 0.71 -40.86
CA LYS A 309 18.01 1.88 -40.78
C LYS A 309 19.22 1.61 -39.88
N LEU A 310 18.99 1.09 -38.68
CA LEU A 310 20.04 0.77 -37.71
C LEU A 310 21.05 -0.27 -38.21
N LYS A 311 20.66 -1.17 -39.12
CA LYS A 311 21.60 -2.12 -39.74
C LYS A 311 22.57 -1.46 -40.72
N LYS A 312 22.20 -0.32 -41.30
CA LYS A 312 23.02 0.44 -42.26
C LYS A 312 23.97 1.43 -41.57
N GLU A 313 23.64 1.85 -40.36
CA GLU A 313 24.37 2.85 -39.58
C GLU A 313 25.08 2.20 -38.38
N ASP A 314 26.37 2.44 -38.16
CA ASP A 314 27.09 1.90 -36.99
C ASP A 314 26.94 2.80 -35.76
N THR A 315 25.70 2.91 -35.24
CA THR A 315 25.30 3.90 -34.21
C THR A 315 24.91 3.26 -32.86
N LYS A 316 25.38 2.04 -32.59
CA LYS A 316 24.91 1.18 -31.47
C LYS A 316 24.87 1.82 -30.08
N LYS A 317 25.72 2.81 -29.79
CA LYS A 317 25.76 3.48 -28.47
C LYS A 317 24.81 4.68 -28.35
N GLU A 318 24.43 5.31 -29.46
CA GLU A 318 23.67 6.56 -29.44
C GLU A 318 22.15 6.32 -29.43
N VAL A 319 21.72 5.17 -29.94
CA VAL A 319 20.30 4.83 -30.14
C VAL A 319 19.66 4.08 -28.97
N GLY A 320 20.40 3.81 -27.89
CA GLY A 320 19.90 2.99 -26.77
C GLY A 320 18.61 3.53 -26.14
N MET A 321 18.49 4.85 -25.97
CA MET A 321 17.28 5.51 -25.44
C MET A 321 16.09 5.45 -26.41
N GLU A 322 16.37 5.56 -27.71
CA GLU A 322 15.37 5.45 -28.78
C GLU A 322 14.77 4.05 -28.81
N VAL A 323 15.65 3.03 -28.77
CA VAL A 323 15.25 1.61 -28.69
C VAL A 323 14.47 1.33 -27.41
N SER A 324 14.93 1.84 -26.26
CA SER A 324 14.21 1.69 -24.98
C SER A 324 12.80 2.28 -25.07
N SER A 325 12.65 3.48 -25.62
CA SER A 325 11.35 4.13 -25.81
C SER A 325 10.41 3.31 -26.69
N LEU A 326 10.90 2.78 -27.82
CA LEU A 326 10.11 1.93 -28.71
C LEU A 326 9.65 0.64 -28.03
N CYS A 327 10.57 0.01 -27.30
CA CYS A 327 10.33 -1.24 -26.58
C CYS A 327 9.30 -1.05 -25.46
N MET A 328 9.46 -0.01 -24.63
CA MET A 328 8.52 0.31 -23.55
C MET A 328 7.09 0.60 -24.04
N MET A 329 6.94 1.14 -25.25
CA MET A 329 5.61 1.43 -25.81
C MET A 329 4.92 0.22 -26.45
N THR A 330 5.67 -0.85 -26.72
CA THR A 330 5.20 -2.01 -27.50
C THR A 330 5.20 -3.34 -26.76
N PHE A 331 5.92 -3.50 -25.64
CA PHE A 331 6.07 -4.81 -25.00
C PHE A 331 4.74 -5.42 -24.50
N LYS A 332 3.77 -4.61 -24.03
CA LYS A 332 2.44 -5.13 -23.66
C LYS A 332 1.59 -5.55 -24.87
N LYS A 333 2.00 -5.20 -26.09
CA LYS A 333 1.30 -5.44 -27.36
C LYS A 333 1.95 -6.58 -28.16
N ARG A 334 2.54 -7.55 -27.46
CA ARG A 334 3.34 -8.64 -28.04
C ARG A 334 2.64 -9.31 -29.22
N THR A 335 3.30 -9.29 -30.37
CA THR A 335 2.99 -10.10 -31.56
C THR A 335 4.24 -10.89 -31.97
N SER A 336 4.10 -11.95 -32.76
CA SER A 336 5.26 -12.71 -33.26
C SER A 336 6.21 -11.82 -34.09
N LYS A 337 5.67 -10.81 -34.82
CA LYS A 337 6.48 -9.82 -35.55
C LYS A 337 7.27 -8.93 -34.59
N LEU A 338 6.65 -8.36 -33.55
CA LEU A 338 7.36 -7.56 -32.54
C LEU A 338 8.42 -8.38 -31.80
N LEU A 339 8.12 -9.63 -31.47
CA LEU A 339 9.08 -10.54 -30.84
C LEU A 339 10.32 -10.77 -31.71
N SER A 340 10.12 -10.96 -33.02
CA SER A 340 11.23 -11.02 -33.98
C SER A 340 12.01 -9.71 -34.08
N LEU A 341 11.34 -8.55 -33.98
CA LEU A 341 12.02 -7.26 -34.02
C LEU A 341 12.85 -7.01 -32.75
N TYR A 342 12.40 -7.47 -31.58
CA TYR A 342 13.21 -7.41 -30.35
C TYR A 342 14.50 -8.21 -30.43
N LYS A 343 14.48 -9.35 -31.13
CA LYS A 343 15.71 -10.09 -31.46
C LYS A 343 16.71 -9.22 -32.22
N GLU A 344 16.24 -8.48 -33.22
CA GLU A 344 17.06 -7.61 -34.05
C GLU A 344 17.53 -6.36 -33.30
N LEU A 345 16.73 -5.86 -32.34
CA LEU A 345 17.04 -4.70 -31.51
C LEU A 345 18.01 -5.01 -30.35
N TYR A 346 18.20 -6.28 -29.99
CA TYR A 346 19.08 -6.72 -28.90
C TYR A 346 20.48 -6.07 -28.91
N PRO A 347 21.21 -5.97 -30.04
CA PRO A 347 22.55 -5.36 -30.07
C PRO A 347 22.58 -3.87 -29.72
N TYR A 348 21.45 -3.18 -29.85
CA TYR A 348 21.32 -1.74 -29.69
C TYR A 348 20.85 -1.35 -28.29
N ASN A 349 20.14 -2.24 -27.59
CA ASN A 349 19.85 -2.11 -26.16
C ASN A 349 19.65 -3.47 -25.49
N ARG A 350 20.75 -4.07 -25.03
CA ARG A 350 20.72 -5.40 -24.39
C ARG A 350 19.89 -5.44 -23.11
N TYR A 351 20.02 -4.40 -22.29
CA TYR A 351 19.37 -4.33 -20.98
C TYR A 351 17.84 -4.32 -21.12
N GLU A 352 17.30 -3.48 -22.00
CA GLU A 352 15.84 -3.39 -22.18
C GLU A 352 15.26 -4.69 -22.74
N ILE A 353 15.90 -5.28 -23.74
CA ILE A 353 15.40 -6.52 -24.34
C ILE A 353 15.39 -7.66 -23.32
N LYS A 354 16.41 -7.79 -22.47
CA LYS A 354 16.42 -8.78 -21.38
C LYS A 354 15.28 -8.57 -20.39
N ARG A 355 15.04 -7.33 -19.96
CA ARG A 355 13.90 -7.00 -19.07
C ARG A 355 12.56 -7.39 -19.68
N ILE A 356 12.38 -7.17 -20.98
CA ILE A 356 11.15 -7.56 -21.69
C ILE A 356 11.02 -9.08 -21.77
N LEU A 357 12.12 -9.80 -22.03
CA LEU A 357 12.13 -11.26 -22.02
C LEU A 357 11.80 -11.81 -20.63
N ASP A 358 12.37 -11.25 -19.56
CA ASP A 358 12.02 -11.60 -18.18
C ASP A 358 10.51 -11.42 -17.94
N TYR A 359 9.97 -10.24 -18.31
CA TYR A 359 8.53 -9.96 -18.19
C TYR A 359 7.69 -11.00 -18.94
N TYR A 360 8.08 -11.38 -20.16
CA TYR A 360 7.38 -12.40 -20.94
C TYR A 360 7.47 -13.80 -20.34
N ILE A 361 8.65 -14.20 -19.85
CA ILE A 361 8.88 -15.49 -19.20
C ILE A 361 8.00 -15.60 -17.94
N LEU A 362 7.92 -14.54 -17.15
CA LEU A 362 7.23 -14.52 -15.86
C LEU A 362 5.71 -14.33 -16.00
N SER A 363 5.25 -13.54 -16.97
CA SER A 363 3.81 -13.29 -17.18
C SER A 363 3.10 -14.42 -17.92
N LYS A 364 3.67 -14.89 -19.03
CA LYS A 364 3.05 -15.93 -19.88
C LYS A 364 4.10 -16.62 -20.75
N LEU A 365 4.80 -17.59 -20.15
CA LEU A 365 5.75 -18.43 -20.87
C LEU A 365 5.06 -19.27 -21.96
N ASP A 366 5.58 -19.19 -23.19
CA ASP A 366 5.14 -20.00 -24.32
C ASP A 366 6.33 -20.45 -25.19
N LYS A 367 6.02 -21.26 -26.22
CA LYS A 367 7.02 -21.86 -27.11
C LYS A 367 7.79 -20.81 -27.93
N GLU A 368 7.16 -19.70 -28.31
CA GLU A 368 7.84 -18.65 -29.09
C GLU A 368 8.91 -17.95 -28.25
N ILE A 369 8.60 -17.61 -26.99
CA ILE A 369 9.58 -17.03 -26.06
C ILE A 369 10.74 -18.00 -25.82
N ILE A 370 10.44 -19.28 -25.54
CA ILE A 370 11.48 -20.30 -25.28
C ILE A 370 12.41 -20.43 -26.49
N ASN A 371 11.86 -20.47 -27.70
CA ASN A 371 12.65 -20.58 -28.91
C ASN A 371 13.50 -19.32 -29.14
N LEU A 372 12.94 -18.13 -28.95
CA LEU A 372 13.70 -16.89 -29.09
C LEU A 372 14.88 -16.83 -28.11
N VAL A 373 14.66 -17.15 -26.82
CA VAL A 373 15.74 -17.15 -25.83
C VAL A 373 16.82 -18.14 -26.23
N LYS A 374 16.47 -19.36 -26.68
CA LYS A 374 17.45 -20.33 -27.18
C LYS A 374 18.27 -19.79 -28.35
N GLU A 375 17.62 -19.23 -29.37
CA GLU A 375 18.30 -18.65 -30.54
C GLU A 375 19.24 -17.50 -30.14
N LEU A 376 18.82 -16.67 -29.17
CA LEU A 376 19.63 -15.58 -28.65
C LEU A 376 20.80 -16.09 -27.80
N SER A 377 20.60 -17.10 -26.95
CA SER A 377 21.66 -17.77 -26.19
C SER A 377 22.73 -18.40 -27.07
N GLU A 378 22.32 -19.05 -28.17
CA GLU A 378 23.23 -19.64 -29.15
C GLU A 378 24.05 -18.56 -29.88
N LYS A 379 23.44 -17.41 -30.17
CA LYS A 379 24.10 -16.30 -30.87
C LYS A 379 24.99 -15.44 -29.94
N TYR A 380 24.61 -15.29 -28.68
CA TYR A 380 25.27 -14.45 -27.68
C TYR A 380 25.63 -15.29 -26.45
N GLU A 381 26.64 -16.14 -26.62
CA GLU A 381 27.05 -17.13 -25.62
C GLU A 381 27.28 -16.50 -24.23
N GLY A 382 26.62 -17.07 -23.22
CA GLY A 382 26.76 -16.65 -21.83
C GLY A 382 26.06 -15.34 -21.46
N GLU A 383 25.29 -14.72 -22.35
CA GLU A 383 24.56 -13.49 -22.05
C GLU A 383 23.16 -13.73 -21.45
N PHE A 384 22.54 -14.90 -21.69
CA PHE A 384 21.14 -15.18 -21.36
C PHE A 384 20.92 -16.16 -20.20
N LEU A 385 21.92 -16.28 -19.31
CA LEU A 385 21.89 -17.23 -18.19
C LEU A 385 20.68 -17.02 -17.26
N GLN A 386 20.26 -15.77 -17.05
CA GLN A 386 19.11 -15.43 -16.22
C GLN A 386 17.82 -15.98 -16.83
N GLU A 387 17.57 -15.65 -18.10
CA GLU A 387 16.38 -16.05 -18.84
C GLU A 387 16.29 -17.57 -18.97
N GLU A 388 17.41 -18.23 -19.24
CA GLU A 388 17.51 -19.69 -19.27
C GLU A 388 17.14 -20.33 -17.93
N PHE A 389 17.63 -19.77 -16.82
CA PHE A 389 17.33 -20.28 -15.49
C PHE A 389 15.86 -20.04 -15.10
N LEU A 390 15.32 -18.85 -15.38
CA LEU A 390 13.91 -18.53 -15.17
C LEU A 390 13.00 -19.51 -15.93
N ILE A 391 13.28 -19.76 -17.21
CA ILE A 391 12.55 -20.74 -18.02
C ILE A 391 12.61 -22.13 -17.37
N SER A 392 13.79 -22.56 -16.91
CA SER A 392 13.94 -23.90 -16.33
C SER A 392 13.19 -24.06 -15.00
N LEU A 393 13.21 -23.03 -14.13
CA LEU A 393 12.45 -23.02 -12.88
C LEU A 393 10.93 -23.11 -13.09
N ILE A 394 10.41 -22.46 -14.14
CA ILE A 394 8.98 -22.41 -14.44
C ILE A 394 8.52 -23.65 -15.21
N LYS A 395 9.33 -24.16 -16.14
CA LYS A 395 8.90 -25.17 -17.11
C LYS A 395 9.36 -26.57 -16.78
N ASP A 396 10.61 -26.72 -16.32
CA ASP A 396 11.21 -28.05 -16.17
C ASP A 396 10.87 -28.66 -14.81
N LYS A 397 11.23 -29.93 -14.63
CA LYS A 397 11.19 -30.56 -13.30
C LYS A 397 12.29 -29.96 -12.41
N PRO A 398 12.08 -29.84 -11.09
CA PRO A 398 13.07 -29.25 -10.18
C PRO A 398 14.46 -29.91 -10.28
N GLU A 399 14.51 -31.22 -10.49
CA GLU A 399 15.77 -31.98 -10.62
C GLU A 399 16.56 -31.60 -11.89
N ILE A 400 15.85 -31.23 -12.96
CA ILE A 400 16.46 -30.81 -14.24
C ILE A 400 17.06 -29.42 -14.08
N ALA A 401 16.31 -28.48 -13.48
CA ALA A 401 16.82 -27.15 -13.18
C ALA A 401 18.05 -27.24 -12.27
N TYR A 402 18.01 -28.07 -11.22
CA TYR A 402 19.18 -28.34 -10.38
C TYR A 402 20.36 -28.89 -11.19
N LYS A 403 20.14 -29.93 -11.99
CA LYS A 403 21.21 -30.57 -12.78
C LYS A 403 21.90 -29.58 -13.72
N ASN A 404 21.14 -28.70 -14.37
CA ASN A 404 21.66 -27.82 -15.40
C ASN A 404 22.37 -26.57 -14.83
N PHE A 405 21.87 -26.05 -13.70
CA PHE A 405 22.30 -24.74 -13.20
C PHE A 405 23.08 -24.79 -11.89
N SER A 406 23.09 -25.90 -11.14
CA SER A 406 23.80 -25.96 -9.86
C SER A 406 25.32 -25.82 -9.98
N LYS A 407 25.90 -26.11 -11.15
CA LYS A 407 27.32 -25.84 -11.47
C LYS A 407 27.71 -24.36 -11.28
N TYR A 408 26.78 -23.42 -11.49
CA TYR A 408 27.04 -21.98 -11.31
C TYR A 408 27.12 -21.58 -9.84
N LEU A 409 26.56 -22.39 -8.93
CA LEU A 409 26.76 -22.25 -7.48
C LEU A 409 27.94 -23.06 -6.95
N GLY A 410 28.75 -23.66 -7.84
CA GLY A 410 29.98 -24.36 -7.48
C GLY A 410 29.82 -25.86 -7.22
N VAL A 411 28.71 -26.50 -7.62
CA VAL A 411 28.63 -27.97 -7.57
C VAL A 411 29.79 -28.60 -8.34
N GLY A 412 30.50 -29.51 -7.66
CA GLY A 412 31.71 -30.16 -8.16
C GLY A 412 33.02 -29.43 -7.83
N LYS A 413 32.96 -28.25 -7.19
CA LYS A 413 34.13 -27.54 -6.65
C LYS A 413 34.41 -27.93 -5.21
N SER A 414 35.59 -27.58 -4.71
CA SER A 414 35.90 -27.74 -3.29
C SER A 414 35.09 -26.79 -2.42
N GLN A 415 34.87 -27.17 -1.16
CA GLN A 415 34.17 -26.32 -0.18
C GLN A 415 34.79 -24.92 -0.06
N LYS A 416 36.13 -24.82 -0.16
CA LYS A 416 36.84 -23.55 -0.12
C LYS A 416 36.44 -22.64 -1.29
N GLU A 417 36.38 -23.18 -2.51
CA GLU A 417 35.99 -22.41 -3.69
C GLU A 417 34.53 -21.94 -3.62
N ILE A 418 33.64 -22.77 -3.09
CA ILE A 418 32.23 -22.41 -2.89
C ILE A 418 32.13 -21.25 -1.90
N LYS A 419 32.83 -21.33 -0.75
CA LYS A 419 32.92 -20.24 0.23
C LYS A 419 33.51 -18.96 -0.34
N ASP A 420 34.50 -19.07 -1.23
CA ASP A 420 35.09 -17.91 -1.91
C ASP A 420 34.08 -17.23 -2.85
N LEU A 421 33.21 -17.99 -3.54
CA LEU A 421 32.15 -17.42 -4.38
C LEU A 421 31.14 -16.62 -3.55
N PHE A 422 30.65 -17.21 -2.45
CA PHE A 422 29.75 -16.55 -1.52
C PHE A 422 30.39 -15.30 -0.89
N SER A 423 31.65 -15.38 -0.45
CA SER A 423 32.37 -14.23 0.10
C SER A 423 32.45 -13.06 -0.89
N ASN A 424 32.76 -13.35 -2.16
CA ASN A 424 32.80 -12.32 -3.20
C ASN A 424 31.42 -11.73 -3.52
N PHE A 425 30.35 -12.52 -3.39
CA PHE A 425 28.98 -12.05 -3.52
C PHE A 425 28.66 -10.96 -2.49
N PHE A 426 28.93 -11.22 -1.21
CA PHE A 426 28.66 -10.25 -0.12
C PHE A 426 29.55 -9.01 -0.18
N LEU A 427 30.85 -9.19 -0.45
CA LEU A 427 31.82 -8.10 -0.52
C LEU A 427 31.63 -7.16 -1.72
N GLY A 428 30.79 -7.52 -2.70
CA GLY A 428 30.67 -6.78 -3.96
C GLY A 428 31.99 -6.71 -4.76
N LYS A 429 32.97 -7.57 -4.44
CA LYS A 429 34.29 -7.56 -5.07
C LYS A 429 34.24 -8.23 -6.43
N HIS A 430 34.89 -7.62 -7.41
CA HIS A 430 35.13 -8.23 -8.72
C HIS A 430 36.58 -8.68 -8.83
N SER A 431 36.78 -9.91 -9.33
CA SER A 431 38.12 -10.39 -9.66
C SER A 431 38.77 -9.53 -10.74
N ARG A 432 40.10 -9.44 -10.72
CA ARG A 432 40.90 -8.75 -11.74
C ARG A 432 41.01 -9.55 -13.05
N THR A 433 40.80 -10.87 -13.00
CA THR A 433 40.82 -11.71 -14.20
C THR A 433 39.42 -11.88 -14.78
N LYS A 434 39.31 -11.83 -16.11
CA LYS A 434 38.04 -11.91 -16.84
C LYS A 434 37.28 -13.21 -16.53
N GLU A 435 37.98 -14.33 -16.45
CA GLU A 435 37.39 -15.65 -16.20
C GLU A 435 36.75 -15.74 -14.81
N LEU A 436 37.48 -15.34 -13.76
CA LEU A 436 36.93 -15.34 -12.40
C LEU A 436 35.82 -14.31 -12.23
N ALA A 437 35.93 -13.16 -12.89
CA ALA A 437 34.86 -12.16 -12.88
C ALA A 437 33.57 -12.72 -13.49
N LYS A 438 33.66 -13.48 -14.59
CA LYS A 438 32.52 -14.15 -15.21
C LYS A 438 31.91 -15.22 -14.31
N ILE A 439 32.72 -16.05 -13.67
CA ILE A 439 32.23 -17.05 -12.70
C ILE A 439 31.47 -16.37 -11.54
N GLN A 440 31.99 -15.24 -11.02
CA GLN A 440 31.32 -14.48 -9.96
C GLN A 440 30.02 -13.82 -10.44
N GLU A 441 29.96 -13.35 -11.69
CA GLU A 441 28.76 -12.77 -12.30
C GLU A 441 27.69 -13.84 -12.53
N ASP A 442 28.06 -15.01 -13.04
CA ASP A 442 27.14 -16.14 -13.25
C ASP A 442 26.59 -16.65 -11.91
N PHE A 443 27.45 -16.75 -10.90
CA PHE A 443 27.05 -17.04 -9.52
C PHE A 443 26.01 -16.02 -9.02
N ARG A 444 26.31 -14.72 -9.13
CA ARG A 444 25.40 -13.64 -8.72
C ARG A 444 24.05 -13.73 -9.43
N THR A 445 24.06 -14.01 -10.72
CA THR A 445 22.86 -14.14 -11.53
C THR A 445 21.93 -15.23 -10.98
N ILE A 446 22.46 -16.45 -10.82
CA ILE A 446 21.67 -17.59 -10.32
C ILE A 446 21.24 -17.38 -8.87
N PHE A 447 22.15 -16.93 -8.01
CA PHE A 447 21.86 -16.80 -6.59
C PHE A 447 20.85 -15.67 -6.30
N ASN A 448 20.93 -14.54 -7.01
CA ASN A 448 19.94 -13.46 -6.87
C ASN A 448 18.52 -13.90 -7.25
N ILE A 449 18.38 -14.80 -8.23
CA ILE A 449 17.07 -15.36 -8.60
C ILE A 449 16.57 -16.28 -7.48
N ILE A 450 17.43 -17.13 -6.91
CA ILE A 450 17.08 -18.01 -5.78
C ILE A 450 16.62 -17.20 -4.57
N LEU A 451 17.27 -16.07 -4.27
CA LEU A 451 16.88 -15.18 -3.16
C LEU A 451 15.51 -14.52 -3.34
N ARG A 452 14.92 -14.59 -4.53
CA ARG A 452 13.57 -14.08 -4.83
C ARG A 452 12.50 -15.17 -4.75
N ILE A 453 12.87 -16.40 -4.41
CA ILE A 453 11.95 -17.52 -4.26
C ILE A 453 11.48 -17.60 -2.81
N GLU A 454 10.18 -17.71 -2.63
CA GLU A 454 9.52 -17.93 -1.35
C GLU A 454 8.82 -19.30 -1.35
N TYR A 455 8.96 -20.06 -0.27
CA TYR A 455 8.12 -21.20 0.01
C TYR A 455 6.92 -20.75 0.85
N ARG A 456 5.72 -20.87 0.30
CA ARG A 456 4.47 -20.55 0.99
C ARG A 456 3.93 -21.78 1.70
N GLU A 457 4.00 -21.78 3.03
CA GLU A 457 3.60 -22.93 3.87
C GLU A 457 2.12 -23.30 3.72
N GLU A 458 1.24 -22.30 3.57
CA GLU A 458 -0.21 -22.53 3.44
C GLU A 458 -0.58 -23.28 2.16
N SER A 459 0.01 -22.89 1.03
CA SER A 459 -0.24 -23.51 -0.28
C SER A 459 0.71 -24.68 -0.59
N LYS A 460 1.79 -24.82 0.16
CA LYS A 460 2.90 -25.77 -0.07
C LYS A 460 3.60 -25.58 -1.41
N GLU A 461 3.74 -24.34 -1.85
CA GLU A 461 4.26 -23.99 -3.17
C GLU A 461 5.47 -23.08 -3.10
N TYR A 462 6.36 -23.18 -4.09
CA TYR A 462 7.40 -22.19 -4.31
C TYR A 462 6.90 -21.13 -5.28
N VAL A 463 7.05 -19.87 -4.89
CA VAL A 463 6.67 -18.70 -5.66
C VAL A 463 7.91 -17.86 -5.90
N LEU A 464 8.14 -17.44 -7.15
CA LEU A 464 9.17 -16.49 -7.49
C LEU A 464 8.54 -15.10 -7.57
N SER A 465 9.08 -14.17 -6.79
CA SER A 465 8.68 -12.77 -6.79
C SER A 465 9.58 -11.94 -7.72
N TRP A 466 8.98 -11.08 -8.52
CA TRP A 466 9.68 -10.21 -9.46
C TRP A 466 9.04 -8.83 -9.50
N GLN A 467 9.78 -7.86 -10.02
CA GLN A 467 9.29 -6.49 -10.17
C GLN A 467 8.77 -6.30 -11.60
N ASP A 468 7.54 -5.82 -11.75
CA ASP A 468 6.96 -5.49 -13.05
C ASP A 468 7.76 -4.37 -13.71
N ILE A 469 7.88 -4.44 -15.03
CA ILE A 469 8.64 -3.50 -15.84
C ILE A 469 7.96 -2.13 -15.98
N ASP A 470 6.63 -2.05 -15.83
CA ASP A 470 5.81 -0.85 -16.06
C ASP A 470 5.58 -0.03 -14.78
N ASP A 471 4.95 -0.64 -13.78
CA ASP A 471 4.49 0.04 -12.57
C ASP A 471 5.34 -0.26 -11.33
N TYR A 472 6.43 -1.04 -11.52
CA TYR A 472 7.28 -1.53 -10.44
C TYR A 472 6.54 -2.35 -9.37
N GLY A 473 5.33 -2.82 -9.70
CA GLY A 473 4.50 -3.69 -8.89
C GLY A 473 5.09 -5.07 -8.73
N LEU A 474 4.54 -5.85 -7.80
CA LEU A 474 4.97 -7.21 -7.52
C LEU A 474 4.32 -8.18 -8.51
N MET A 475 5.14 -8.84 -9.33
CA MET A 475 4.77 -10.01 -10.12
C MET A 475 5.14 -11.27 -9.37
N GLU A 476 4.26 -12.26 -9.39
CA GLU A 476 4.50 -13.55 -8.76
C GLU A 476 4.21 -14.68 -9.73
N VAL A 477 5.13 -15.65 -9.80
CA VAL A 477 4.95 -16.86 -10.61
C VAL A 477 5.16 -18.10 -9.76
N LYS A 478 4.20 -19.03 -9.84
CA LYS A 478 4.32 -20.35 -9.22
C LYS A 478 5.37 -21.18 -9.96
N LEU A 479 6.30 -21.76 -9.22
CA LEU A 479 7.31 -22.67 -9.76
C LEU A 479 6.82 -24.12 -9.74
N ASN A 480 7.38 -24.97 -10.60
CA ASN A 480 7.12 -26.43 -10.59
C ASN A 480 7.68 -27.14 -9.35
N GLY A 481 8.45 -26.43 -8.53
CA GLY A 481 9.09 -26.90 -7.32
C GLY A 481 10.52 -26.39 -7.23
N PHE A 482 11.20 -26.80 -6.16
CA PHE A 482 12.60 -26.44 -5.92
C PHE A 482 13.31 -27.65 -5.34
N ASP A 483 14.34 -28.16 -6.04
CA ASP A 483 15.03 -29.39 -5.64
C ASP A 483 15.72 -29.18 -4.28
N LYS A 484 15.51 -30.12 -3.35
CA LYS A 484 16.08 -30.05 -2.00
C LYS A 484 17.62 -29.98 -1.97
N LYS A 485 18.31 -30.38 -3.04
CA LYS A 485 19.78 -30.30 -3.15
C LYS A 485 20.28 -28.86 -3.26
N TRP A 486 19.44 -27.91 -3.69
CA TRP A 486 19.81 -26.49 -3.66
C TRP A 486 20.14 -26.03 -2.23
N TYR A 487 19.40 -26.53 -1.23
CA TYR A 487 19.64 -26.21 0.18
C TYR A 487 21.01 -26.72 0.65
N ASP A 488 21.49 -27.86 0.15
CA ASP A 488 22.81 -28.37 0.55
C ASP A 488 23.91 -27.37 0.16
N ILE A 489 23.83 -26.79 -1.04
CA ILE A 489 24.78 -25.76 -1.50
C ILE A 489 24.60 -24.45 -0.71
N ILE A 490 23.36 -24.02 -0.46
CA ILE A 490 23.08 -22.81 0.32
C ILE A 490 23.69 -22.91 1.72
N PHE A 491 23.64 -24.09 2.35
CA PHE A 491 24.22 -24.28 3.69
C PHE A 491 25.73 -24.55 3.66
N GLU A 492 26.33 -24.85 2.51
CA GLU A 492 27.80 -24.83 2.34
C GLU A 492 28.38 -23.41 2.39
N MET A 493 27.52 -22.38 2.21
CA MET A 493 27.85 -20.97 2.38
C MET A 493 28.32 -20.61 3.79
N ASP A 494 28.30 -21.50 4.80
CA ASP A 494 28.69 -21.17 6.18
C ASP A 494 30.07 -20.48 6.23
N ASN A 495 30.03 -19.14 6.18
CA ASN A 495 31.12 -18.25 5.83
C ASN A 495 31.42 -17.43 7.07
N ASP A 496 32.70 -17.35 7.42
CA ASP A 496 33.18 -16.67 8.62
C ASP A 496 33.01 -15.14 8.56
N ASN A 497 32.60 -14.58 7.41
CA ASN A 497 32.32 -13.15 7.18
C ASN A 497 30.89 -12.74 7.59
N TYR A 498 30.49 -13.08 8.81
CA TYR A 498 29.14 -12.82 9.32
C TYR A 498 28.85 -11.34 9.62
N GLU A 499 29.87 -10.48 9.67
CA GLU A 499 29.72 -9.02 9.82
C GLU A 499 28.97 -8.38 8.63
N GLU A 500 28.94 -9.06 7.47
CA GLU A 500 28.27 -8.59 6.25
C GLU A 500 26.81 -9.04 6.12
N TRP A 501 26.33 -9.89 7.04
CA TRP A 501 24.94 -10.32 7.13
C TRP A 501 24.10 -9.27 7.84
N ASN A 502 23.93 -8.13 7.18
CA ASN A 502 22.99 -7.11 7.62
C ASN A 502 21.60 -7.76 7.76
N TYR A 503 20.95 -7.55 8.90
CA TYR A 503 19.62 -8.09 9.19
C TYR A 503 18.59 -7.71 8.11
N TYR A 504 18.67 -6.48 7.59
CA TYR A 504 17.82 -5.97 6.50
C TYR A 504 18.34 -6.31 5.09
N GLY A 505 19.38 -7.14 4.97
CA GLY A 505 19.94 -7.54 3.69
C GLY A 505 19.01 -8.47 2.93
N SER A 506 18.84 -8.24 1.62
CA SER A 506 18.04 -9.09 0.72
C SER A 506 18.42 -10.56 0.77
N CYS A 507 19.69 -10.88 1.05
CA CYS A 507 20.16 -12.25 1.19
C CYS A 507 19.62 -12.95 2.45
N ASN A 508 19.57 -12.24 3.59
CA ASN A 508 19.03 -12.78 4.83
C ASN A 508 17.55 -13.16 4.67
N SER A 509 16.75 -12.21 4.19
CA SER A 509 15.32 -12.42 3.96
C SER A 509 15.07 -13.48 2.90
N GLY A 510 15.80 -13.45 1.78
CA GLY A 510 15.63 -14.44 0.70
C GLY A 510 15.84 -15.89 1.15
N ILE A 511 16.86 -16.14 1.99
CA ILE A 511 17.10 -17.50 2.52
C ILE A 511 16.04 -17.90 3.54
N LYS A 512 15.58 -16.97 4.41
CA LYS A 512 14.46 -17.23 5.33
C LYS A 512 13.20 -17.59 4.56
N ASN A 513 12.90 -16.87 3.48
CA ASN A 513 11.73 -17.09 2.63
C ASN A 513 11.75 -18.46 1.94
N LEU A 514 12.92 -19.05 1.71
CA LEU A 514 13.06 -20.42 1.20
C LEU A 514 12.75 -21.50 2.22
N TYR A 515 12.55 -21.18 3.51
CA TYR A 515 12.36 -22.20 4.54
C TYR A 515 11.16 -23.11 4.24
N ASN A 516 11.46 -24.40 4.00
CA ASN A 516 10.45 -25.42 3.77
C ASN A 516 10.42 -26.43 4.93
N PRO A 517 9.41 -26.38 5.82
CA PRO A 517 9.28 -27.30 6.96
C PRO A 517 8.97 -28.75 6.56
N ASP A 518 8.43 -29.00 5.35
CA ASP A 518 8.11 -30.35 4.87
C ASP A 518 9.39 -31.14 4.50
N ILE A 519 10.52 -30.47 4.33
CA ILE A 519 11.81 -31.13 4.09
C ILE A 519 12.43 -31.56 5.42
N LYS A 520 12.54 -32.88 5.61
CA LYS A 520 13.14 -33.49 6.81
C LYS A 520 14.53 -32.91 7.11
N GLY A 521 14.73 -32.45 8.34
CA GLY A 521 15.99 -31.90 8.83
C GLY A 521 16.20 -30.40 8.55
N MET A 522 15.28 -29.71 7.87
CA MET A 522 15.44 -28.28 7.60
C MET A 522 15.39 -27.42 8.85
N LYS A 523 14.56 -27.77 9.86
CA LYS A 523 14.55 -27.06 11.17
C LYS A 523 15.94 -26.95 11.78
N GLU A 524 16.67 -28.06 11.85
CA GLU A 524 18.01 -28.11 12.43
C GLU A 524 19.05 -27.37 11.58
N LYS A 525 19.03 -27.54 10.25
CA LYS A 525 19.95 -26.85 9.34
C LYS A 525 19.78 -25.33 9.41
N TYR A 526 18.55 -24.84 9.29
CA TYR A 526 18.23 -23.42 9.42
C TYR A 526 18.55 -22.89 10.82
N GLY A 527 18.19 -23.63 11.87
CA GLY A 527 18.45 -23.24 13.25
C GLY A 527 19.94 -23.04 13.50
N LYS A 528 20.78 -24.00 13.10
CA LYS A 528 22.23 -23.91 13.21
C LYS A 528 22.80 -22.74 12.39
N PHE A 529 22.32 -22.57 11.16
CA PHE A 529 22.78 -21.51 10.26
C PHE A 529 22.48 -20.11 10.83
N TYR A 530 21.24 -19.86 11.24
CA TYR A 530 20.83 -18.56 11.79
C TYR A 530 21.39 -18.31 13.19
N TYR A 531 21.51 -19.34 14.01
CA TYR A 531 22.20 -19.22 15.30
C TYR A 531 23.66 -18.81 15.13
N ASN A 532 24.37 -19.41 14.16
CA ASN A 532 25.74 -19.03 13.83
C ASN A 532 25.88 -17.57 13.40
N ILE A 533 24.91 -17.01 12.67
CA ILE A 533 24.86 -15.59 12.30
C ILE A 533 24.72 -14.71 13.56
N ILE A 534 23.77 -15.05 14.43
CA ILE A 534 23.48 -14.31 15.68
C ILE A 534 24.64 -14.35 16.68
N LEU A 535 25.49 -15.38 16.62
CA LEU A 535 26.71 -15.39 17.42
C LEU A 535 27.73 -14.34 16.96
N SER A 536 27.72 -13.95 15.69
CA SER A 536 28.72 -13.04 15.11
C SER A 536 28.25 -11.58 14.98
N ARG A 537 26.97 -11.30 15.25
CA ARG A 537 26.39 -9.94 15.32
C ARG A 537 25.46 -9.79 16.53
N SER A 538 25.10 -8.58 16.93
CA SER A 538 24.05 -8.39 17.96
C SER A 538 22.69 -8.95 17.48
N PRO A 539 21.97 -9.70 18.32
CA PRO A 539 20.66 -10.26 17.97
C PRO A 539 19.54 -9.20 17.91
N TYR A 540 18.56 -9.43 17.05
CA TYR A 540 17.28 -8.71 17.02
C TYR A 540 16.13 -9.63 17.47
N SER A 541 14.97 -9.06 17.82
CA SER A 541 13.75 -9.78 18.24
C SER A 541 13.34 -10.84 17.22
N GLU A 542 13.33 -10.47 15.94
CA GLU A 542 12.90 -11.29 14.83
C GLU A 542 13.87 -12.44 14.51
N ASP A 543 15.13 -12.33 14.97
CA ASP A 543 16.06 -13.46 14.93
C ASP A 543 15.61 -14.55 15.91
N ILE A 544 15.16 -14.15 17.11
CA ILE A 544 14.65 -15.05 18.14
C ILE A 544 13.29 -15.61 17.73
N GLU A 545 12.40 -14.79 17.16
CA GLU A 545 11.13 -15.24 16.60
C GLU A 545 11.33 -16.35 15.56
N PHE A 546 12.26 -16.16 14.61
CA PHE A 546 12.53 -17.17 13.59
C PHE A 546 13.16 -18.44 14.20
N LEU A 547 14.11 -18.31 15.13
CA LEU A 547 14.66 -19.49 15.83
C LEU A 547 13.60 -20.24 16.65
N ASN A 548 12.65 -19.52 17.26
CA ASN A 548 11.52 -20.10 17.98
C ASN A 548 10.60 -20.86 17.02
N LYS A 549 10.31 -20.31 15.83
CA LYS A 549 9.58 -21.01 14.74
C LYS A 549 10.28 -22.32 14.34
N LEU A 550 11.61 -22.33 14.37
CA LEU A 550 12.43 -23.52 14.06
C LEU A 550 12.53 -24.51 15.23
N GLU A 551 11.96 -24.19 16.39
CA GLU A 551 12.11 -24.94 17.65
C GLU A 551 13.58 -25.11 18.08
N TRP A 552 14.43 -24.12 17.78
CA TRP A 552 15.83 -24.12 18.20
C TRP A 552 15.93 -24.00 19.72
N LYS A 553 16.84 -24.75 20.34
CA LYS A 553 17.01 -24.79 21.80
C LYS A 553 18.44 -24.56 22.27
N ASP A 554 19.42 -24.60 21.36
CA ASP A 554 20.83 -24.47 21.73
C ASP A 554 21.25 -23.00 21.71
N TYR A 555 21.04 -22.31 22.83
CA TYR A 555 21.46 -20.92 23.03
C TYR A 555 22.78 -20.83 23.80
N LYS A 556 23.62 -21.88 23.74
CA LYS A 556 24.96 -21.87 24.34
C LYS A 556 25.84 -20.86 23.63
N SER A 557 26.41 -19.93 24.38
CA SER A 557 27.21 -18.79 23.89
C SER A 557 26.42 -17.59 23.36
N ILE A 558 25.08 -17.52 23.52
CA ILE A 558 24.32 -16.34 23.06
C ILE A 558 24.83 -15.04 23.73
N ILE A 559 25.22 -15.10 25.00
CA ILE A 559 25.73 -13.94 25.75
C ILE A 559 27.09 -13.49 25.20
N LYS A 560 28.01 -14.43 25.05
CA LYS A 560 29.39 -14.17 24.60
C LYS A 560 29.49 -13.87 23.10
N GLY A 561 28.72 -14.59 22.30
CA GLY A 561 28.87 -14.65 20.84
C GLY A 561 30.16 -15.35 20.40
N LYS A 562 30.54 -15.13 19.14
CA LYS A 562 31.83 -15.51 18.53
C LYS A 562 32.91 -14.42 18.67
N TYR A 563 32.59 -13.29 19.30
CA TYR A 563 33.53 -12.20 19.50
C TYR A 563 34.69 -12.63 20.41
N ASN A 564 35.90 -12.24 20.03
CA ASN A 564 37.02 -12.27 20.97
C ASN A 564 36.91 -11.06 21.89
N ILE A 565 36.14 -11.20 22.97
CA ILE A 565 35.90 -10.13 23.95
C ILE A 565 37.21 -9.72 24.65
N GLU A 566 38.23 -10.59 24.69
CA GLU A 566 39.54 -10.27 25.27
C GLU A 566 40.30 -9.24 24.43
N THR A 567 40.13 -9.25 23.10
CA THR A 567 40.79 -8.33 22.17
C THR A 567 39.90 -7.15 21.75
N LEU A 568 38.57 -7.31 21.75
CA LEU A 568 37.58 -6.28 21.38
C LEU A 568 36.50 -6.08 22.47
N PRO A 569 36.88 -5.68 23.70
CA PRO A 569 35.95 -5.62 24.84
C PRO A 569 34.86 -4.55 24.70
N PHE A 570 35.04 -3.57 23.80
CA PHE A 570 34.09 -2.47 23.58
C PHE A 570 32.82 -2.89 22.84
N ILE A 571 32.79 -4.03 22.16
CA ILE A 571 31.61 -4.54 21.42
C ILE A 571 30.59 -5.19 22.38
N PHE A 572 31.08 -5.73 23.50
CA PHE A 572 30.27 -6.51 24.44
C PHE A 572 29.11 -5.74 25.08
N PRO A 573 29.25 -4.47 25.54
CA PRO A 573 28.14 -3.73 26.13
C PRO A 573 26.93 -3.58 25.20
N ASP A 574 27.17 -3.37 23.90
CA ASP A 574 26.10 -3.22 22.92
C ASP A 574 25.37 -4.53 22.67
N ARG A 575 26.10 -5.65 22.60
CA ARG A 575 25.52 -6.99 22.54
C ARG A 575 24.62 -7.29 23.75
N ILE A 576 25.14 -7.05 24.95
CA ILE A 576 24.39 -7.29 26.19
C ILE A 576 23.14 -6.43 26.28
N ARG A 577 23.20 -5.17 25.85
CA ARG A 577 22.03 -4.30 25.79
C ARG A 577 20.99 -4.81 24.80
N SER A 578 21.42 -5.28 23.63
CA SER A 578 20.52 -5.87 22.63
C SER A 578 19.85 -7.15 23.16
N ILE A 579 20.61 -8.04 23.82
CA ILE A 579 20.07 -9.23 24.48
C ILE A 579 19.09 -8.85 25.59
N ALA A 580 19.37 -7.81 26.38
CA ALA A 580 18.49 -7.36 27.46
C ALA A 580 17.07 -7.05 26.98
N ASN A 581 16.94 -6.48 25.78
CA ASN A 581 15.64 -6.12 25.21
C ASN A 581 14.82 -7.34 24.78
N ILE A 582 15.45 -8.49 24.54
CA ILE A 582 14.82 -9.69 23.96
C ILE A 582 14.98 -10.93 24.85
N LEU A 583 15.63 -10.82 26.02
CA LEU A 583 16.01 -11.95 26.86
C LEU A 583 14.82 -12.83 27.26
N GLN A 584 13.65 -12.20 27.44
CA GLN A 584 12.41 -12.87 27.83
C GLN A 584 11.82 -13.74 26.72
N GLU A 585 12.21 -13.49 25.46
CA GLU A 585 11.79 -14.24 24.26
C GLU A 585 12.72 -15.41 23.96
N ILE A 586 13.92 -15.44 24.55
CA ILE A 586 14.92 -16.49 24.34
C ILE A 586 14.57 -17.70 25.22
N PRO A 587 14.36 -18.90 24.66
CA PRO A 587 14.06 -20.11 25.43
C PRO A 587 15.33 -20.73 26.04
N ILE A 588 16.12 -19.92 26.76
CA ILE A 588 17.32 -20.35 27.50
C ILE A 588 16.95 -20.76 28.93
N SER A 589 17.56 -21.83 29.45
CA SER A 589 17.33 -22.24 30.84
C SER A 589 18.05 -21.32 31.83
N GLU A 590 17.55 -21.23 33.07
CA GLU A 590 18.22 -20.45 34.12
C GLU A 590 19.66 -20.92 34.33
N ASN A 591 19.90 -22.24 34.30
CA ASN A 591 21.22 -22.81 34.51
C ASN A 591 22.18 -22.45 33.36
N ASP A 592 21.73 -22.56 32.10
CA ASP A 592 22.56 -22.21 30.94
C ASP A 592 22.90 -20.71 30.93
N LEU A 593 21.97 -19.85 31.36
CA LEU A 593 22.22 -18.42 31.48
C LEU A 593 23.19 -18.12 32.63
N ILE A 594 23.02 -18.76 33.80
CA ILE A 594 23.95 -18.64 34.93
C ILE A 594 25.37 -19.02 34.51
N GLU A 595 25.55 -20.17 33.85
CA GLU A 595 26.86 -20.66 33.41
C GLU A 595 27.56 -19.64 32.48
N GLN A 596 26.82 -19.09 31.51
CA GLN A 596 27.35 -18.08 30.59
C GLN A 596 27.73 -16.77 31.31
N LEU A 597 26.92 -16.32 32.27
CA LEU A 597 27.21 -15.10 33.03
C LEU A 597 28.44 -15.28 33.92
N GLU A 598 28.60 -16.45 34.56
CA GLU A 598 29.78 -16.79 35.35
C GLU A 598 31.06 -16.82 34.50
N GLU A 599 30.99 -17.36 33.28
CA GLU A 599 32.10 -17.33 32.32
C GLU A 599 32.55 -15.89 32.02
N ILE A 600 31.63 -15.01 31.67
CA ILE A 600 31.91 -13.59 31.36
C ILE A 600 32.51 -12.86 32.57
N ILE A 601 31.96 -13.08 33.76
CA ILE A 601 32.47 -12.44 34.99
C ILE A 601 33.87 -12.95 35.32
N ALA A 602 34.13 -14.25 35.15
CA ALA A 602 35.46 -14.83 35.33
C ALA A 602 36.47 -14.25 34.32
N MET A 603 36.07 -14.01 33.07
CA MET A 603 36.90 -13.35 32.06
C MET A 603 37.23 -11.90 32.44
N ASN A 604 36.23 -11.12 32.87
CA ASN A 604 36.46 -9.74 33.29
C ASN A 604 37.38 -9.63 34.52
N LYS A 605 37.32 -10.60 35.45
CA LYS A 605 38.25 -10.67 36.59
C LYS A 605 39.72 -10.88 36.16
N LYS A 606 39.94 -11.58 35.04
CA LYS A 606 41.28 -11.79 34.46
C LYS A 606 41.75 -10.60 33.62
N ASN A 607 40.82 -9.84 33.04
CA ASN A 607 41.09 -8.72 32.14
C ASN A 607 39.96 -7.66 32.27
N SER A 608 40.17 -6.66 33.14
CA SER A 608 39.17 -5.67 33.59
C SER A 608 38.74 -4.64 32.53
N LYS A 609 38.51 -5.05 31.29
CA LYS A 609 38.17 -4.18 30.16
C LYS A 609 36.70 -4.28 29.76
N ILE A 610 35.92 -5.20 30.35
CA ILE A 610 34.55 -5.50 29.95
C ILE A 610 33.58 -4.86 30.96
N SER A 611 32.58 -4.11 30.48
CA SER A 611 31.48 -3.67 31.34
C SER A 611 30.53 -4.83 31.62
N VAL A 612 30.56 -5.36 32.85
CA VAL A 612 29.76 -6.52 33.27
C VAL A 612 28.63 -6.18 34.25
N ASN A 613 28.36 -4.88 34.49
CA ASN A 613 27.38 -4.43 35.49
C ASN A 613 25.99 -5.07 35.30
N LEU A 614 25.52 -5.21 34.05
CA LEU A 614 24.24 -5.84 33.77
C LEU A 614 24.29 -7.36 34.01
N CYS A 615 25.41 -8.00 33.64
CA CYS A 615 25.65 -9.41 33.88
C CYS A 615 25.67 -9.75 35.38
N ASP A 616 26.35 -8.95 36.20
CA ASP A 616 26.39 -9.11 37.66
C ASP A 616 24.99 -8.98 38.27
N ARG A 617 24.20 -8.02 37.77
CA ARG A 617 22.82 -7.80 38.21
C ARG A 617 21.94 -9.00 37.87
N TRP A 618 22.01 -9.51 36.65
CA TRP A 618 21.27 -10.70 36.23
C TRP A 618 21.69 -11.94 37.01
N LEU A 619 23.00 -12.17 37.17
CA LEU A 619 23.51 -13.32 37.92
C LEU A 619 23.04 -13.31 39.38
N THR A 620 23.05 -12.14 40.02
CA THR A 620 22.57 -11.99 41.41
C THR A 620 21.09 -12.33 41.53
N ARG A 621 20.25 -11.83 40.60
CA ARG A 621 18.80 -12.12 40.58
C ARG A 621 18.51 -13.60 40.28
N LEU A 622 19.22 -14.20 39.32
CA LEU A 622 19.06 -15.62 39.00
C LEU A 622 19.44 -16.50 40.19
N LYS A 623 20.55 -16.20 40.88
CA LYS A 623 20.97 -16.92 42.10
C LYS A 623 20.01 -16.73 43.27
N SER A 624 19.23 -15.65 43.30
CA SER A 624 18.15 -15.45 44.27
C SER A 624 16.82 -16.10 43.87
N GLY A 625 16.78 -16.86 42.77
CA GLY A 625 15.59 -17.61 42.32
C GLY A 625 14.67 -16.86 41.36
N VAL A 626 15.03 -15.67 40.88
CA VAL A 626 14.27 -14.94 39.85
C VAL A 626 14.36 -15.70 38.53
N LYS A 627 13.26 -15.75 37.77
CA LYS A 627 13.19 -16.43 36.47
C LYS A 627 13.76 -15.58 35.35
N VAL A 628 14.27 -16.20 34.28
CA VAL A 628 14.81 -15.48 33.09
C VAL A 628 13.78 -14.50 32.52
N LYS A 629 12.49 -14.88 32.50
CA LYS A 629 11.38 -14.04 32.02
C LYS A 629 11.11 -12.79 32.87
N GLU A 630 11.67 -12.72 34.08
CA GLU A 630 11.49 -11.62 35.04
C GLU A 630 12.74 -10.73 35.15
N LEU A 631 13.81 -11.07 34.43
CA LEU A 631 15.01 -10.24 34.27
C LEU A 631 14.74 -9.06 33.36
#